data_AF-A0A1D2M0Q5-F1
#
_entry.id   AF-A0A1D2M0Q5-F1
#
_cell.length_a   1.000
_cell.length_b   1.000
_cell.length_c   1.000
_cell.angle_alpha   90.00
_cell.angle_beta   90.00
_cell.angle_gamma   90.00
#
_symmetry.space_group_name_H-M   'P 1'
#
loop_
_entity.id
_entity.type
_entity.pdbx_description
1 polymer ?
#
loop_
_entity_poly.entity_id
_entity_poly.type
_entity_poly.pdbx_seq_one_letter_code
_entity_poly.pdbx_strand_id
1 'polypeptide(L)'
;VGYDSRVIFIFGAFLVPRVWLPPGTTWDDIRPDQDRVLTNLLNVDATNKSSFHKRSNWESSVNADGVAFATVSFSFGLFVMWDKPWFWDLKLCWYDYPHQSVPNDVWWYYLFGGSYYCSLLLTQVFIDTKRKDFWEMLVHHVVTIFLIGFSWTCNLIRIGTVVYLFMIVLTSF
;
A
#
# COMPACT_ATOMS: atom_id res chain seq x y z
N VAL A 1 -1.68 50.89 -64.41
CA VAL A 1 -2.26 49.61 -63.96
C VAL A 1 -3.39 49.95 -62.99
N GLY A 2 -4.62 50.04 -63.52
CA GLY A 2 -5.79 50.48 -62.76
C GLY A 2 -6.31 49.33 -61.93
N TYR A 3 -6.07 49.37 -60.61
CA TYR A 3 -6.70 48.47 -59.67
C TYR A 3 -8.13 48.96 -59.44
N ASP A 4 -9.09 48.16 -59.89
CA ASP A 4 -10.52 48.40 -59.74
C ASP A 4 -10.88 48.41 -58.25
N SER A 5 -11.22 49.60 -57.74
CA SER A 5 -11.55 49.89 -56.35
C SER A 5 -12.76 49.10 -55.82
N ARG A 6 -13.51 48.40 -56.70
CA ARG A 6 -14.67 47.59 -56.33
C ARG A 6 -14.30 46.23 -55.75
N VAL A 7 -13.14 45.66 -56.11
CA VAL A 7 -12.70 44.35 -55.60
C VAL A 7 -12.18 44.45 -54.16
N ILE A 8 -11.59 45.60 -53.80
CA ILE A 8 -11.14 45.89 -52.42
C ILE A 8 -12.32 45.94 -51.44
N PHE A 9 -13.49 46.39 -51.90
CA PHE A 9 -14.70 46.48 -51.07
C PHE A 9 -15.30 45.11 -50.70
N ILE A 10 -15.23 44.11 -51.58
CA ILE A 10 -15.84 42.79 -51.32
C ILE A 10 -15.01 42.01 -50.29
N PHE A 11 -13.69 41.99 -50.43
CA PHE A 11 -12.81 41.37 -49.43
C PHE A 11 -12.79 42.15 -48.11
N GLY A 12 -12.90 43.48 -48.16
CA GLY A 12 -13.03 44.33 -46.97
C GLY A 12 -14.32 44.10 -46.18
N ALA A 13 -15.44 43.83 -46.87
CA ALA A 13 -16.74 43.53 -46.26
C ALA A 13 -16.77 42.17 -45.55
N PHE A 14 -16.05 41.17 -46.08
CA PHE A 14 -15.99 39.82 -45.50
C PHE A 14 -15.16 39.76 -44.20
N LEU A 15 -14.22 40.69 -44.04
CA LEU A 15 -13.37 40.83 -42.85
C LEU A 15 -13.92 41.85 -41.83
N VAL A 16 -15.15 42.36 -42.04
CA VAL A 16 -15.78 43.24 -41.06
C VAL A 16 -16.15 42.42 -39.82
N PRO A 17 -15.60 42.73 -38.63
CA PRO A 17 -15.80 41.95 -37.41
C PRO A 17 -17.28 41.79 -37.01
N ARG A 18 -18.14 42.69 -37.49
CA ARG A 18 -19.56 42.80 -37.15
C ARG A 18 -20.49 41.85 -37.95
N VAL A 19 -20.00 41.21 -39.01
CA VAL A 19 -20.85 40.40 -39.91
C VAL A 19 -21.06 38.95 -39.40
N TRP A 20 -20.12 38.45 -38.59
CA TRP A 20 -20.12 37.08 -38.08
C TRP A 20 -20.67 36.95 -36.65
N LEU A 21 -21.04 38.06 -36.02
CA LEU A 21 -21.51 38.11 -34.64
C LEU A 21 -23.02 38.38 -34.57
N PRO A 22 -23.77 37.70 -33.69
CA PRO A 22 -25.16 38.03 -33.44
C PRO A 22 -25.32 39.51 -33.02
N PRO A 23 -26.48 40.14 -33.31
CA PRO A 23 -26.68 41.55 -33.01
C PRO A 23 -26.52 41.82 -31.50
N GLY A 24 -25.55 42.66 -31.15
CA GLY A 24 -25.28 43.06 -29.75
C GLY A 24 -24.08 42.36 -29.09
N THR A 25 -23.36 41.47 -29.78
CA THR A 25 -22.13 40.86 -29.24
C THR A 25 -20.88 41.41 -29.91
N THR A 26 -19.80 41.58 -29.12
CA THR A 26 -18.47 41.95 -29.60
C THR A 26 -17.50 40.77 -29.43
N TRP A 27 -16.37 40.78 -30.15
CA TRP A 27 -15.35 39.73 -30.00
C TRP A 27 -14.74 39.69 -28.59
N ASP A 28 -14.83 40.79 -27.85
CA ASP A 28 -14.35 40.90 -26.47
C ASP A 28 -15.20 40.05 -25.51
N ASP A 29 -16.50 39.87 -25.81
CA ASP A 29 -17.44 39.08 -25.01
C ASP A 29 -17.27 37.56 -25.20
N ILE A 30 -16.63 37.15 -26.30
CA ILE A 30 -16.44 35.74 -26.69
C ILE A 30 -15.08 35.21 -26.24
N ARG A 31 -14.09 36.09 -26.03
CA ARG A 31 -12.79 35.65 -25.54
C ARG A 31 -13.00 34.99 -24.18
N PRO A 32 -12.48 33.76 -23.98
CA PRO A 32 -12.54 33.14 -22.67
C PRO A 32 -11.86 34.07 -21.70
N ASP A 33 -12.63 34.50 -20.69
CA ASP A 33 -12.16 35.34 -19.61
C ASP A 33 -10.91 34.68 -19.01
N GLN A 34 -9.75 35.27 -19.29
CA GLN A 34 -8.46 34.71 -18.89
C GLN A 34 -8.38 34.62 -17.36
N ASP A 35 -9.05 35.51 -16.64
CA ASP A 35 -9.08 35.51 -15.18
C ASP A 35 -9.92 34.33 -14.67
N ARG A 36 -11.04 34.01 -15.34
CA ARG A 36 -11.80 32.77 -15.08
C ARG A 36 -11.01 31.52 -15.43
N VAL A 37 -10.24 31.52 -16.51
CA VAL A 37 -9.42 30.35 -16.87
C VAL A 37 -8.31 30.15 -15.82
N LEU A 38 -7.58 31.21 -15.47
CA LEU A 38 -6.50 31.16 -14.48
C LEU A 38 -7.00 30.76 -13.09
N THR A 39 -8.13 31.30 -12.64
CA THR A 39 -8.73 30.93 -11.35
C THR A 39 -9.16 29.46 -11.30
N ASN A 40 -9.72 28.92 -12.39
CA ASN A 40 -10.03 27.49 -12.47
C ASN A 40 -8.77 26.63 -12.48
N LEU A 41 -7.72 27.03 -13.21
CA LEU A 41 -6.44 26.29 -13.23
C LEU A 41 -5.77 26.26 -11.86
N LEU A 42 -5.76 27.38 -11.15
CA LEU A 42 -5.23 27.47 -9.78
C LEU A 42 -6.04 26.60 -8.80
N ASN A 43 -7.37 26.54 -8.94
CA ASN A 43 -8.21 25.66 -8.14
C ASN A 43 -7.94 24.18 -8.43
N VAL A 44 -7.76 23.79 -9.70
CA VAL A 44 -7.41 22.41 -10.06
C VAL A 44 -6.02 22.03 -9.54
N ASP A 45 -5.04 22.92 -9.63
CA ASP A 45 -3.71 22.68 -9.07
C ASP A 45 -3.74 22.56 -7.53
N ALA A 46 -4.45 23.46 -6.85
CA ALA A 46 -4.61 23.42 -5.40
C ALA A 46 -5.31 22.13 -4.91
N THR A 47 -6.37 21.71 -5.61
CA THR A 47 -7.08 20.46 -5.30
C THR A 47 -6.21 19.23 -5.55
N ASN A 48 -5.49 19.17 -6.67
CA ASN A 48 -4.54 18.09 -6.95
C ASN A 48 -3.42 18.05 -5.90
N LYS A 49 -2.86 19.19 -5.53
CA LYS A 49 -1.82 19.29 -4.49
C LYS A 49 -2.32 18.79 -3.14
N SER A 50 -3.56 19.16 -2.76
CA SER A 50 -4.17 18.67 -1.52
C SER A 50 -4.44 17.17 -1.53
N SER A 51 -4.90 16.63 -2.67
CA SER A 51 -5.16 15.20 -2.86
C SER A 51 -3.86 14.38 -2.80
N PHE A 52 -2.81 14.86 -3.48
CA PHE A 52 -1.49 14.25 -3.45
C PHE A 52 -0.90 14.23 -2.03
N HIS A 53 -0.99 15.36 -1.31
CA HIS A 53 -0.50 15.45 0.07
C HIS A 53 -1.29 14.57 1.03
N LYS A 54 -2.62 14.49 0.86
CA LYS A 54 -3.47 13.57 1.61
C LYS A 54 -3.05 12.12 1.34
N ARG A 55 -2.83 11.76 0.08
CA ARG A 55 -2.39 10.41 -0.31
C ARG A 55 -1.02 10.07 0.26
N SER A 56 -0.04 10.95 0.17
CA SER A 56 1.30 10.71 0.72
C SER A 56 1.26 10.53 2.25
N ASN A 57 0.40 11.29 2.94
CA ASN A 57 0.23 11.15 4.39
C ASN A 57 -0.46 9.84 4.78
N TRP A 58 -1.47 9.39 4.01
CA TRP A 58 -2.09 8.09 4.20
C TRP A 58 -1.10 6.94 3.99
N GLU A 59 -0.33 6.98 2.90
CA GLU A 59 0.69 5.97 2.60
C GLU A 59 1.80 5.96 3.67
N SER A 60 2.24 7.13 4.14
CA SER A 60 3.21 7.23 5.25
C SER A 60 2.65 6.67 6.56
N SER A 61 1.37 6.89 6.87
CA SER A 61 0.73 6.36 8.09
C SER A 61 0.66 4.84 8.05
N VAL A 62 0.14 4.28 6.94
CA VAL A 62 -0.02 2.83 6.78
C VAL A 62 1.32 2.10 6.87
N ASN A 63 2.36 2.66 6.24
CA ASN A 63 3.71 2.09 6.30
C ASN A 63 4.30 2.18 7.72
N ALA A 64 4.07 3.28 8.44
CA ALA A 64 4.54 3.45 9.81
C ALA A 64 3.86 2.46 10.78
N ASP A 65 2.56 2.25 10.64
CA ASP A 65 1.79 1.32 11.47
C ASP A 65 2.26 -0.13 11.28
N GLY A 66 2.54 -0.53 10.05
CA GLY A 66 3.09 -1.86 9.73
C GLY A 66 4.49 -2.08 10.32
N VAL A 67 5.39 -1.11 10.18
CA VAL A 67 6.76 -1.19 10.72
C VAL A 67 6.76 -1.19 12.25
N ALA A 68 5.90 -0.39 12.88
CA ALA A 68 5.75 -0.38 14.33
C ALA A 68 5.27 -1.74 14.86
N PHE A 69 4.25 -2.31 14.22
CA PHE A 69 3.72 -3.62 14.58
C PHE A 69 4.78 -4.73 14.46
N ALA A 70 5.54 -4.76 13.34
CA ALA A 70 6.60 -5.73 13.11
C ALA A 70 7.70 -5.63 14.17
N THR A 71 8.12 -4.40 14.50
CA THR A 71 9.19 -4.14 15.49
C THR A 71 8.79 -4.58 16.89
N VAL A 72 7.55 -4.31 17.31
CA VAL A 72 7.04 -4.70 18.62
C VAL A 72 6.92 -6.23 18.71
N SER A 73 6.39 -6.87 17.67
CA SER A 73 6.23 -8.33 17.64
C SER A 73 7.57 -9.07 17.61
N PHE A 74 8.56 -8.53 16.89
CA PHE A 74 9.92 -9.05 16.86
C PHE A 74 10.61 -8.93 18.23
N SER A 75 10.48 -7.77 18.87
CA SER A 75 11.04 -7.52 20.20
C SER A 75 10.42 -8.45 21.26
N PHE A 76 9.12 -8.69 21.18
CA PHE A 76 8.41 -9.62 22.05
C PHE A 76 8.86 -11.08 21.82
N GLY A 77 9.00 -11.50 20.56
CA GLY A 77 9.52 -12.83 20.22
C GLY A 77 10.97 -13.06 20.69
N LEU A 78 11.82 -12.04 20.55
CA LEU A 78 13.19 -12.08 21.08
C LEU A 78 13.20 -12.18 22.61
N PHE A 79 12.37 -11.40 23.30
CA PHE A 79 12.27 -11.43 24.75
C PHE A 79 11.88 -12.81 25.29
N VAL A 80 10.88 -13.46 24.67
CA VAL A 80 10.42 -14.81 25.08
C VAL A 80 11.50 -15.88 24.85
N MET A 81 12.34 -15.73 23.82
CA MET A 81 13.37 -16.71 23.46
C MET A 81 14.74 -16.46 24.11
N TRP A 82 15.00 -15.26 24.64
CA TRP A 82 16.30 -14.85 25.16
C TRP A 82 16.86 -15.80 26.24
N ASP A 83 15.99 -16.25 27.14
CA ASP A 83 16.34 -17.11 28.27
C ASP A 83 16.49 -18.60 27.89
N LYS A 84 16.35 -18.94 26.61
CA LYS A 84 16.30 -20.34 26.16
C LYS A 84 17.63 -20.76 25.53
N PRO A 85 18.29 -21.82 26.03
CA PRO A 85 19.62 -22.22 25.57
C PRO A 85 19.65 -22.69 24.11
N TRP A 86 18.53 -23.21 23.59
CA TRP A 86 18.42 -23.63 22.18
C TRP A 86 18.34 -22.46 21.19
N PHE A 87 18.11 -21.23 21.66
CA PHE A 87 18.15 -20.04 20.82
C PHE A 87 19.59 -19.72 20.41
N TRP A 88 20.55 -19.91 21.32
CA TRP A 88 21.96 -19.62 21.12
C TRP A 88 22.70 -20.78 20.45
N ASP A 89 22.28 -22.03 20.71
CA ASP A 89 22.87 -23.24 20.12
C ASP A 89 21.83 -24.09 19.39
N LEU A 90 21.76 -23.94 18.06
CA LEU A 90 20.87 -24.72 17.20
C LEU A 90 21.15 -26.24 17.24
N LYS A 91 22.37 -26.66 17.65
CA LYS A 91 22.69 -28.08 17.87
C LYS A 91 21.89 -28.67 19.04
N LEU A 92 21.54 -27.85 20.03
CA LEU A 92 20.75 -28.27 21.19
C LEU A 92 19.26 -28.47 20.83
N CYS A 93 18.81 -28.00 19.66
CA CYS A 93 17.46 -28.26 19.15
C CYS A 93 17.21 -29.74 18.84
N TRP A 94 18.27 -30.50 18.53
CA TRP A 94 18.20 -31.91 18.14
C TRP A 94 18.45 -32.89 19.30
N TYR A 95 18.85 -32.39 20.47
CA TYR A 95 19.08 -33.21 21.66
C TYR A 95 17.73 -33.65 22.27
N ASP A 96 17.60 -34.93 22.63
CA ASP A 96 16.37 -35.58 23.16
C ASP A 96 15.13 -35.65 22.22
N TYR A 97 15.32 -35.58 20.91
CA TYR A 97 14.26 -35.93 19.96
C TYR A 97 13.95 -37.45 20.05
N PRO A 98 12.67 -37.92 20.18
CA PRO A 98 11.40 -37.21 20.00
C PRO A 98 10.66 -36.78 21.29
N HIS A 99 11.19 -37.09 22.48
CA HIS A 99 10.54 -36.78 23.77
C HIS A 99 11.00 -35.43 24.32
N GLN A 100 10.72 -34.35 23.58
CA GLN A 100 10.98 -32.99 24.05
C GLN A 100 9.80 -32.49 24.88
N SER A 101 10.03 -32.18 26.16
CA SER A 101 9.03 -31.53 27.00
C SER A 101 8.87 -30.07 26.58
N VAL A 102 7.64 -29.67 26.27
CA VAL A 102 7.30 -28.31 25.88
C VAL A 102 7.04 -27.50 27.16
N PRO A 103 7.89 -26.52 27.51
CA PRO A 103 7.59 -25.66 28.64
C PRO A 103 6.32 -24.84 28.36
N ASN A 104 5.52 -24.62 29.41
CA ASN A 104 4.20 -23.99 29.31
C ASN A 104 4.27 -22.59 28.64
N ASP A 105 5.34 -21.84 28.87
CA ASP A 105 5.57 -20.53 28.26
C ASP A 105 5.63 -20.60 26.73
N VAL A 106 6.27 -21.65 26.19
CA VAL A 106 6.39 -21.87 24.74
C VAL A 106 5.04 -22.29 24.17
N TRP A 107 4.25 -23.06 24.92
CA TRP A 107 2.89 -23.45 24.54
C TRP A 107 1.99 -22.22 24.35
N TRP A 108 1.97 -21.29 25.31
CA TRP A 108 1.20 -20.05 25.20
C TRP A 108 1.69 -19.15 24.09
N TYR A 109 3.01 -19.01 23.93
CA TYR A 109 3.59 -18.24 22.84
C TYR A 109 3.15 -18.77 21.47
N TYR A 110 3.14 -20.09 21.30
CA TYR A 110 2.70 -20.74 20.07
C TYR A 110 1.19 -20.58 19.81
N LEU A 111 0.37 -20.67 20.87
CA LEU A 111 -1.07 -20.51 20.76
C LEU A 111 -1.46 -19.07 20.39
N PHE A 112 -0.90 -18.09 21.09
CA PHE A 112 -1.14 -16.66 20.81
C PHE A 112 -0.55 -16.25 19.46
N GLY A 113 0.66 -16.72 19.14
CA GLY A 113 1.31 -16.48 17.84
C GLY A 113 0.51 -17.10 16.70
N GLY A 114 0.16 -18.39 16.80
CA GLY A 114 -0.64 -19.09 15.78
C GLY A 114 -2.01 -18.46 15.55
N SER A 115 -2.72 -18.07 16.61
CA SER A 115 -4.02 -17.39 16.49
C SER A 115 -3.91 -16.02 15.84
N TYR A 116 -2.86 -15.26 16.14
CA TYR A 116 -2.62 -13.97 15.49
C TYR A 116 -2.40 -14.12 13.97
N TYR A 117 -1.54 -15.05 13.56
CA TYR A 117 -1.29 -15.34 12.13
C TYR A 117 -2.53 -15.88 11.40
N CYS A 118 -3.34 -16.69 12.08
CA CYS A 118 -4.63 -17.12 11.56
C CYS A 118 -5.57 -15.92 11.34
N SER A 119 -5.62 -14.96 12.27
CA SER A 119 -6.41 -13.74 12.11
C SER A 119 -5.93 -12.86 10.95
N LEU A 120 -4.62 -12.77 10.70
CA LEU A 120 -4.05 -12.10 9.52
C LEU A 120 -4.52 -12.76 8.22
N LEU A 121 -4.42 -14.10 8.15
CA LEU A 121 -4.88 -14.86 6.99
C LEU A 121 -6.38 -14.63 6.73
N LEU A 122 -7.22 -14.71 7.75
CA LEU A 122 -8.66 -14.50 7.61
C LEU A 122 -8.97 -13.07 7.14
N THR A 123 -8.33 -12.07 7.73
CA THR A 123 -8.48 -10.66 7.33
C THR A 123 -8.11 -10.49 5.85
N GLN A 124 -6.98 -11.07 5.42
CA GLN A 124 -6.52 -10.97 4.04
C GLN A 124 -7.48 -11.67 3.06
N VAL A 125 -8.01 -12.85 3.42
CA VAL A 125 -8.96 -13.60 2.59
C VAL A 125 -10.30 -12.87 2.45
N PHE A 126 -10.84 -12.31 3.53
CA PHE A 126 -12.18 -11.71 3.55
C PHE A 126 -12.22 -10.24 3.10
N ILE A 127 -11.16 -9.48 3.33
CA ILE A 127 -11.16 -8.02 3.09
C ILE A 127 -10.36 -7.65 1.82
N ASP A 128 -9.28 -8.37 1.50
CA ASP A 128 -8.30 -7.97 0.47
C ASP A 128 -8.36 -8.83 -0.82
N THR A 129 -9.49 -9.49 -1.10
CA THR A 129 -9.69 -10.45 -2.22
C THR A 129 -9.58 -9.84 -3.63
N LYS A 130 -9.28 -8.55 -3.77
CA LYS A 130 -9.41 -7.79 -5.03
C LYS A 130 -8.12 -7.14 -5.53
N ARG A 131 -6.95 -7.67 -5.15
CA ARG A 131 -5.63 -7.21 -5.60
C ARG A 131 -4.97 -8.22 -6.54
N LYS A 132 -4.19 -7.78 -7.53
CA LYS A 132 -3.44 -8.69 -8.44
C LYS A 132 -2.41 -9.56 -7.71
N ASP A 133 -1.90 -9.05 -6.57
CA ASP A 133 -0.89 -9.72 -5.76
C ASP A 133 -1.51 -10.58 -4.64
N PHE A 134 -2.84 -10.78 -4.67
CA PHE A 134 -3.59 -11.52 -3.65
C PHE A 134 -3.10 -12.97 -3.49
N TRP A 135 -2.88 -13.67 -4.61
CA TRP A 135 -2.52 -15.09 -4.59
C TRP A 135 -1.10 -15.33 -4.07
N GLU A 136 -0.16 -14.46 -4.41
CA GLU A 136 1.23 -14.57 -3.95
C GLU A 136 1.31 -14.36 -2.44
N MET A 137 0.69 -13.28 -1.93
CA MET A 137 0.66 -13.01 -0.50
C MET A 137 -0.16 -14.05 0.27
N LEU A 138 -1.26 -14.58 -0.31
CA LEU A 138 -2.06 -15.63 0.33
C LEU A 138 -1.27 -16.94 0.48
N VAL A 139 -0.60 -17.39 -0.58
CA VAL A 139 0.22 -18.61 -0.55
C VAL A 139 1.33 -18.48 0.49
N HIS A 140 1.98 -17.31 0.58
CA HIS A 140 2.97 -17.03 1.62
C HIS A 140 2.41 -17.21 3.04
N HIS A 141 1.23 -16.66 3.34
CA HIS A 141 0.59 -16.78 4.65
C HIS A 141 0.14 -18.23 4.95
N VAL A 142 -0.36 -18.95 3.95
CA VAL A 142 -0.74 -20.36 4.10
C VAL A 142 0.48 -21.23 4.38
N VAL A 143 1.60 -20.99 3.69
CA VAL A 143 2.86 -21.72 3.90
C VAL A 143 3.39 -21.47 5.30
N THR A 144 3.41 -20.22 5.80
CA THR A 144 3.90 -19.93 7.15
C THR A 144 3.05 -20.59 8.25
N ILE A 145 1.71 -20.53 8.14
CA ILE A 145 0.80 -21.24 9.07
C ILE A 145 1.00 -22.74 9.01
N PHE A 146 1.19 -23.30 7.81
CA PHE A 146 1.47 -24.72 7.63
C PHE A 146 2.81 -25.11 8.24
N LEU A 147 3.88 -24.34 8.07
CA LEU A 147 5.18 -24.61 8.70
C LEU A 147 5.11 -24.55 10.23
N ILE A 148 4.34 -23.61 10.79
CA ILE A 148 4.12 -23.48 12.24
C ILE A 148 3.37 -24.71 12.76
N GLY A 149 2.28 -25.11 12.10
CA GLY A 149 1.49 -26.31 12.46
C GLY A 149 2.25 -27.62 12.25
N PHE A 150 3.03 -27.73 11.17
CA PHE A 150 3.85 -28.91 10.87
C PHE A 150 4.97 -29.08 11.89
N SER A 151 5.60 -27.97 12.31
CA SER A 151 6.60 -27.97 13.40
C SER A 151 6.00 -28.51 14.71
N TRP A 152 4.74 -28.21 15.00
CA TRP A 152 4.02 -28.76 16.16
C TRP A 152 3.79 -30.26 16.04
N THR A 153 3.31 -30.74 14.90
CA THR A 153 3.06 -32.18 14.67
C THR A 153 4.32 -33.02 14.68
N CYS A 154 5.46 -32.44 14.28
CA CYS A 154 6.76 -33.10 14.28
C CYS A 154 7.57 -32.89 15.57
N ASN A 155 7.03 -32.22 16.59
CA ASN A 155 7.74 -31.90 17.84
C ASN A 155 9.07 -31.14 17.62
N LEU A 156 9.14 -30.35 16.54
CA LEU A 156 10.29 -29.51 16.16
C LEU A 156 10.11 -28.07 16.68
N ILE A 157 9.52 -27.94 17.86
CA ILE A 157 9.01 -26.66 18.39
C ILE A 157 10.14 -25.64 18.57
N ARG A 158 11.35 -26.11 18.89
CA ARG A 158 12.56 -25.27 19.01
C ARG A 158 12.96 -24.65 17.68
N ILE A 159 12.95 -25.42 16.59
CA ILE A 159 13.25 -24.93 15.23
C ILE A 159 12.10 -24.04 14.72
N GLY A 160 10.85 -24.37 15.05
CA GLY A 160 9.66 -23.59 14.70
C GLY A 160 9.70 -22.17 15.24
N THR A 161 10.17 -21.96 16.48
CA THR A 161 10.27 -20.61 17.07
C THR A 161 11.28 -19.69 16.36
N VAL A 162 12.40 -20.24 15.87
CA VAL A 162 13.41 -19.49 15.12
C VAL A 162 12.88 -19.15 13.71
N VAL A 163 12.23 -20.11 13.05
CA VAL A 163 11.60 -19.89 11.75
C VAL A 163 10.50 -18.83 11.85
N TYR A 164 9.69 -18.86 12.90
CA TYR A 164 8.64 -17.86 13.17
C TYR A 164 9.21 -16.45 13.30
N LEU A 165 10.30 -16.28 14.07
CA LEU A 165 10.98 -15.00 14.22
C LEU A 165 11.63 -14.51 12.92
N PHE A 166 12.02 -15.41 12.02
CA PHE A 166 12.52 -15.02 10.70
C PHE A 166 11.36 -14.62 9.75
N MET A 167 10.22 -15.30 9.86
CA MET A 167 9.04 -15.03 9.04
C MET A 167 8.40 -13.67 9.35
N ILE A 168 8.36 -13.21 10.61
CA ILE A 168 7.78 -11.89 10.96
C ILE A 168 8.47 -10.73 10.22
N VAL A 169 9.80 -10.83 10.00
CA VAL A 169 10.57 -9.82 9.25
C VAL A 169 10.28 -9.90 7.76
N LEU A 170 10.16 -11.11 7.22
CA LEU A 170 9.89 -11.33 5.79
C LEU A 170 8.48 -10.91 5.38
N THR A 171 7.49 -11.02 6.26
CA THR A 171 6.10 -10.58 6.00
C THR A 171 5.94 -9.05 6.02
N SER A 172 6.98 -8.32 6.45
CA SER A 172 6.95 -6.85 6.57
C SER A 172 7.46 -6.10 5.32
N PHE A 173 7.97 -6.82 4.31
CA PHE A 173 8.51 -6.27 3.05
C PHE A 173 7.67 -6.73 1.86
#